data_AF-A0A9D6UCQ5-F1
#
_entry.id   AF-A0A9D6UCQ5-F1
#
_cell.length_a   1.000
_cell.length_b   1.000
_cell.length_c   1.000
_cell.angle_alpha   90.00
_cell.angle_beta   90.00
_cell.angle_gamma   90.00
#
_symmetry.space_group_name_H-M   'P 1'
#
loop_
_entity.id
_entity.type
_entity.pdbx_description
1 polymer ?
#
loop_
_entity_poly.entity_id
_entity_poly.type
_entity_poly.pdbx_seq_one_letter_code
_entity_poly.pdbx_strand_id
1 'polypeptide(L)' 'QKGCTRFDLLAIAPPNSKGHNYEGITGFKRNFGGEVVELIGSWDLVHNPLWYFLYKIAQKLRRRK' A
#
# COMPACT_ATOMS: atom_id res chain seq x y z
N GLN A 1 13.14 27.47 -9.82
CA GLN A 1 13.20 26.26 -8.95
C GLN A 1 12.60 26.61 -7.59
N LYS A 2 11.87 25.71 -6.91
CA LYS A 2 11.12 25.98 -5.65
C LYS A 2 11.86 25.64 -4.34
N GLY A 3 13.14 25.24 -4.37
CA GLY A 3 13.90 24.87 -3.17
C GLY A 3 13.53 23.52 -2.54
N CYS A 4 12.80 22.65 -3.25
CA CYS A 4 12.44 21.31 -2.77
C CYS A 4 13.66 20.37 -2.76
N THR A 5 13.85 19.65 -1.66
CA THR A 5 14.95 18.67 -1.48
C THR A 5 14.52 17.23 -1.69
N ARG A 6 13.21 16.96 -1.74
CA ARG A 6 12.61 15.63 -1.91
C ARG A 6 11.37 15.71 -2.80
N PHE A 7 11.12 14.63 -3.52
CA PHE A 7 9.92 14.44 -4.33
C PHE A 7 9.38 13.04 -4.10
N ASP A 8 8.15 12.94 -3.59
CA ASP A 8 7.50 11.68 -3.31
C ASP A 8 6.72 11.20 -4.54
N LEU A 9 7.12 10.05 -5.09
CA LEU A 9 6.46 9.41 -6.22
C LEU A 9 5.27 8.54 -5.81
N LEU A 10 4.95 8.43 -4.53
CA LEU A 10 3.85 7.64 -3.96
C LEU A 10 4.01 6.13 -4.21
N ALA A 11 2.94 5.39 -3.91
CA ALA A 11 2.91 3.93 -3.88
C ALA A 11 3.38 3.25 -5.17
N ILE A 12 4.02 2.10 -4.98
CA ILE A 12 4.42 1.15 -6.02
C ILE A 12 3.79 -0.21 -5.75
N ALA A 13 3.95 -1.15 -6.68
CA ALA A 13 3.60 -2.55 -6.46
C ALA A 13 4.39 -3.12 -5.26
N PRO A 14 3.80 -4.07 -4.50
CA PRO A 14 4.50 -4.78 -3.45
C PRO A 14 5.80 -5.43 -3.94
N PRO A 15 6.78 -5.67 -3.05
CA PRO A 15 7.97 -6.42 -3.43
C PRO A 15 7.59 -7.84 -3.90
N ASN A 16 8.31 -8.34 -4.90
CA ASN A 16 8.14 -9.68 -5.46
C ASN A 16 6.76 -9.99 -6.10
N SER A 17 5.95 -8.98 -6.44
CA SER A 17 4.65 -9.18 -7.10
C SER A 17 4.76 -9.12 -8.64
N LYS A 18 5.28 -10.18 -9.27
CA LYS A 18 5.29 -10.30 -10.75
C LYS A 18 3.84 -10.40 -11.28
N GLY A 19 3.53 -9.68 -12.36
CA GLY A 19 2.18 -9.63 -12.93
C GLY A 19 1.20 -8.75 -12.15
N HIS A 20 1.68 -7.95 -11.19
CA HIS A 20 0.82 -7.01 -10.49
C HIS A 20 0.36 -5.88 -11.43
N ASN A 21 -0.87 -5.41 -11.29
CA ASN A 21 -1.43 -4.32 -12.11
C ASN A 21 -0.58 -3.03 -12.10
N TYR A 22 0.29 -2.88 -11.10
CA TYR A 22 1.19 -1.72 -10.93
C TYR A 22 2.65 -2.01 -11.30
N GLU A 23 2.96 -3.14 -11.94
CA GLU A 23 4.33 -3.48 -12.33
C GLU A 23 4.93 -2.41 -13.28
N GLY A 24 4.18 -2.01 -14.31
CA GLY A 24 4.64 -0.98 -15.26
C GLY A 24 4.92 0.37 -14.60
N ILE A 25 4.00 0.87 -13.77
CA ILE A 25 4.20 2.15 -13.06
C ILE A 25 5.31 2.06 -12.01
N THR A 26 5.54 0.89 -11.43
CA THR A 26 6.67 0.64 -10.52
C THR A 26 8.01 0.73 -11.24
N GLY A 27 8.12 0.12 -12.42
CA GLY A 27 9.31 0.23 -13.29
C GLY A 27 9.57 1.68 -13.68
N PHE A 28 8.54 2.41 -14.13
CA PHE A 28 8.63 3.84 -14.43
C PHE A 28 9.18 4.65 -13.25
N LYS A 29 8.64 4.46 -12.04
CA LYS A 29 9.08 5.19 -10.84
C LYS A 29 10.51 4.84 -10.40
N ARG A 30 10.93 3.58 -10.55
CA ARG A 30 12.29 3.14 -10.19
C ARG A 30 13.37 3.76 -11.08
N ASN A 31 13.06 4.07 -12.34
CA ASN A 31 14.00 4.68 -13.26
C ASN A 31 14.43 6.11 -12.88
N PHE A 32 13.75 6.75 -11.92
CA PHE A 32 14.15 8.05 -11.38
C PHE A 32 15.31 7.97 -10.37
N GLY A 33 15.78 6.75 -10.01
CA GLY A 33 16.93 6.56 -9.13
C GLY A 33 16.67 6.90 -7.65
N GLY A 34 15.41 7.01 -7.23
CA GLY A 34 15.02 7.22 -5.85
C GLY A 34 15.07 5.96 -5.00
N GLU A 35 14.66 6.09 -3.74
CA GLU A 35 14.57 4.98 -2.78
C GLU A 35 13.13 4.47 -2.63
N VAL A 36 12.99 3.20 -2.27
CA VAL A 36 11.69 2.61 -1.89
C VAL A 36 11.61 2.61 -0.37
N VAL A 37 10.60 3.29 0.17
CA VAL A 37 10.34 3.35 1.61
C VAL A 37 9.14 2.49 1.96
N GLU A 38 9.34 1.48 2.80
CA GLU A 38 8.25 0.67 3.36
C GLU A 38 7.73 1.33 4.64
N LEU A 39 6.42 1.61 4.67
CA LEU A 39 5.76 2.18 5.85
C LEU A 39 5.28 1.05 6.77
N ILE A 40 5.15 1.34 8.06
CA ILE A 40 4.69 0.40 9.10
C ILE A 40 3.25 -0.14 8.90
N GLY A 41 2.53 0.37 7.90
CA GLY A 41 1.15 0.05 7.62
C GLY A 41 0.17 0.86 8.47
N SER A 42 -1.03 0.29 8.68
CA SER A 42 -2.12 0.93 9.42
C SER A 42 -2.54 0.07 10.60
N TRP A 43 -3.00 0.71 11.67
CA TRP A 43 -3.53 0.04 12.86
C TRP A 43 -4.99 0.43 13.10
N ASP A 44 -5.79 -0.55 13.52
CA ASP A 44 -7.19 -0.35 13.87
C ASP A 44 -7.31 -0.23 15.41
N LEU A 45 -7.82 0.90 15.90
CA LEU A 45 -8.23 1.04 17.30
C LEU A 45 -9.63 0.46 17.49
N VAL A 46 -9.73 -0.69 18.15
CA VAL A 46 -11.00 -1.42 18.30
C VAL A 46 -11.81 -0.89 19.49
N HIS A 47 -12.83 -0.07 19.22
CA HIS A 47 -13.73 0.44 20.26
C HIS A 47 -14.79 -0.57 20.71
N ASN A 48 -15.27 -1.45 19.81
CA ASN A 48 -16.22 -2.51 20.14
C ASN A 48 -15.77 -3.85 19.52
N PRO A 49 -15.32 -4.82 20.34
CA PRO A 49 -14.80 -6.09 19.85
C PRO A 49 -15.80 -6.92 19.05
N LEU A 50 -17.09 -6.91 19.41
CA LEU A 50 -18.13 -7.71 18.75
C LEU A 50 -18.36 -7.24 17.31
N TRP A 51 -18.55 -5.93 17.13
CA TRP A 51 -18.77 -5.36 15.79
C TRP A 51 -17.53 -5.49 14.91
N TYR A 52 -16.33 -5.27 15.47
CA TYR A 52 -15.09 -5.43 14.72
C TYR A 52 -14.90 -6.87 14.26
N PHE A 53 -15.22 -7.86 15.09
CA PHE A 53 -15.18 -9.27 14.72
C PHE A 53 -16.12 -9.60 13.56
N LEU A 54 -17.40 -9.19 13.64
CA LEU A 54 -18.38 -9.38 12.57
C LEU A 54 -17.92 -8.72 11.25
N TYR A 55 -17.39 -7.50 11.33
CA TYR A 55 -16.81 -6.80 10.19
C TYR A 55 -15.65 -7.56 9.55
N LYS A 56 -14.73 -8.10 10.35
CA LYS A 56 -13.58 -8.89 9.84
C LYS A 56 -14.04 -10.18 9.15
N ILE A 57 -15.08 -10.84 9.67
CA ILE A 57 -15.70 -11.99 8.99
C ILE A 57 -16.28 -11.57 7.65
N ALA A 58 -17.10 -10.50 7.62
CA ALA A 58 -17.71 -10.00 6.39
C ALA A 58 -16.66 -9.61 5.34
N GLN A 59 -15.59 -8.92 5.75
CA GLN A 59 -14.45 -8.60 4.89
C GLN A 59 -13.77 -9.86 4.32
N LYS A 60 -13.54 -10.88 5.15
CA LYS A 60 -12.91 -12.14 4.73
C LYS A 60 -13.76 -12.87 3.71
N LEU A 61 -15.08 -12.89 3.90
CA LEU A 61 -16.02 -13.47 2.92
C LEU A 61 -16.02 -12.68 1.61
N ARG A 62 -16.03 -11.34 1.67
CA ARG A 62 -15.98 -10.47 0.48
C ARG A 62 -14.71 -10.68 -0.35
N ARG A 63 -13.55 -10.82 0.29
CA ARG A 63 -12.25 -10.98 -0.39
C ARG A 63 -12.02 -12.38 -0.98
N ARG A 64 -12.85 -13.36 -0.62
CA ARG A 64 -12.83 -14.71 -1.19
C ARG A 64 -13.65 -14.83 -2.48
N LYS A 65 -14.54 -13.88 -2.73
CA LYS A 65 -15.28 -13.73 -3.98
C LYS A 65 -14.49 -12.83 -4.92
#